data_AF-A0A1F8DJZ1-F1
#
_entry.id   AF-A0A1F8DJZ1-F1
#
_cell.length_a   1.000
_cell.length_b   1.000
_cell.length_c   1.000
_cell.angle_alpha   90.00
_cell.angle_beta   90.00
_cell.angle_gamma   90.00
#
_symmetry.space_group_name_H-M   'P 1'
#
loop_
_entity.id
_entity.type
_entity.pdbx_description
1 polymer ?
#
loop_
_entity_poly.entity_id
_entity_poly.type
_entity_poly.pdbx_seq_one_letter_code
_entity_poly.pdbx_strand_id
1 'polypeptide(L)'
;MLKKILLNLSVSVFAFAILSISILQSTSIYYSFTAQISQPSVLGAEAPEINYQMPYQGKVLPDNPLWVFKAARDKLWYLITSSPLKKAELALLFSDKRLVSAQTLFEKKKPDIAISTLAKGEKYLEVAVAQEAIARSQGYDTSTFLERLAVASLKHRQMIMGLIPLVPDDGKPFVIKTEDYSKNSYKAAKEALNSRGLPAPIDPFNGD
;
A
#
# COMPACT_ATOMS: atom_id res chain seq x y z
N MET A 1 48.26 11.10 -4.15
CA MET A 1 47.09 11.96 -4.43
C MET A 1 45.76 11.20 -4.34
N LEU A 2 45.66 9.99 -4.88
CA LEU A 2 44.44 9.16 -4.80
C LEU A 2 43.87 8.96 -3.38
N LYS A 3 44.72 8.70 -2.38
CA LYS A 3 44.26 8.50 -0.98
C LYS A 3 43.57 9.73 -0.38
N LYS A 4 44.03 10.95 -0.72
CA LYS A 4 43.40 12.20 -0.24
C LYS A 4 42.05 12.43 -0.94
N ILE A 5 41.96 12.10 -2.22
CA ILE A 5 40.70 12.17 -2.98
C ILE A 5 39.68 11.17 -2.43
N LEU A 6 40.09 9.93 -2.14
CA LEU A 6 39.23 8.92 -1.53
C LEU A 6 38.73 9.33 -0.14
N LEU A 7 39.59 9.92 0.69
CA LEU A 7 39.20 10.41 2.01
C LEU A 7 38.18 11.55 1.90
N ASN A 8 38.43 12.53 1.04
CA ASN A 8 37.51 13.65 0.82
C ASN A 8 36.16 13.19 0.25
N LEU A 9 36.17 12.21 -0.66
CA LEU A 9 34.94 11.63 -1.21
C LEU A 9 34.14 10.90 -0.12
N SER A 10 34.81 10.14 0.74
CA SER A 10 34.17 9.44 1.86
C SER A 10 33.52 10.42 2.85
N VAL A 11 34.21 11.50 3.22
CA VAL A 11 33.66 12.55 4.09
C VAL A 11 32.46 13.23 3.44
N SER A 12 32.54 13.53 2.13
CA SER A 12 31.46 14.17 1.40
C SER A 12 30.21 13.28 1.31
N VAL A 13 30.39 11.98 1.02
CA VAL A 13 29.29 10.99 1.03
C VAL A 13 28.66 10.87 2.42
N PHE A 14 29.48 10.87 3.48
CA PHE A 14 28.99 10.79 4.85
C PHE A 14 28.16 12.03 5.24
N ALA A 15 28.65 13.24 4.91
CA ALA A 15 27.91 14.48 5.13
C ALA A 15 26.60 14.51 4.34
N PHE A 16 26.61 14.04 3.08
CA PHE A 16 25.42 13.97 2.25
C PHE A 16 24.40 12.96 2.79
N ALA A 17 24.86 11.83 3.33
CA ALA A 17 24.01 10.84 3.98
C ALA A 17 23.33 11.42 5.23
N ILE A 18 24.07 12.13 6.09
CA ILE A 18 23.50 12.81 7.26
C ILE A 18 22.44 13.85 6.85
N LEU A 19 22.78 14.71 5.89
CA LEU A 19 21.85 15.73 5.39
C LEU A 19 20.57 15.09 4.81
N SER A 20 20.73 14.03 4.03
CA SER A 20 19.61 13.30 3.44
C SER A 20 18.70 12.71 4.51
N ILE A 21 19.26 12.10 5.56
CA ILE A 21 18.49 11.54 6.68
C ILE A 21 17.72 12.66 7.41
N SER A 22 18.33 13.80 7.68
CA SER A 22 17.68 14.94 8.35
C SER A 22 16.51 15.51 7.54
N ILE A 23 16.69 15.67 6.22
CA ILE A 23 15.61 16.18 5.35
C ILE A 23 14.45 15.17 5.29
N LEU A 24 14.75 13.87 5.18
CA LEU A 24 13.72 12.83 5.17
C LEU A 24 12.94 12.78 6.49
N GLN A 25 13.59 13.02 7.63
CA GLN A 25 12.90 13.11 8.93
C GLN A 25 12.03 14.37 9.06
N SER A 26 12.47 15.51 8.51
CA SER A 26 11.71 16.76 8.59
C SER A 26 10.41 16.74 7.77
N THR A 27 10.27 15.81 6.82
CA THR A 27 9.08 15.71 5.95
C THR A 27 8.01 14.73 6.44
N SER A 28 8.23 14.03 7.56
CA SER A 28 7.18 13.22 8.15
C SER A 28 6.14 14.13 8.80
N ILE A 29 4.96 14.24 8.18
CA ILE A 29 3.80 14.90 8.78
C ILE A 29 3.37 14.05 9.97
N TYR A 30 3.62 14.53 11.19
CA TYR A 30 3.10 13.94 12.42
C TYR A 30 1.66 14.40 12.60
N TYR A 31 0.72 13.51 12.32
CA TYR A 31 -0.68 13.76 12.65
C TYR A 31 -0.84 13.65 14.17
N SER A 32 -1.20 14.75 14.82
CA SER A 32 -1.51 14.76 16.26
C SER A 32 -2.97 14.39 16.43
N PHE A 33 -3.25 13.14 16.78
CA PHE A 33 -4.61 12.71 17.13
C PHE A 33 -4.86 12.99 18.60
N THR A 34 -5.93 13.73 18.90
CA THR A 34 -6.31 14.11 20.28
C THR A 34 -7.37 13.19 20.88
N ALA A 35 -7.96 12.28 20.09
CA ALA A 35 -9.08 11.46 20.51
C ALA A 35 -8.68 10.09 21.09
N GLN A 36 -9.40 9.69 22.15
CA GLN A 36 -9.27 8.41 22.81
C GLN A 36 -9.74 7.28 21.87
N ILE A 37 -8.91 6.26 21.68
CA ILE A 37 -9.26 5.07 20.89
C ILE A 37 -10.47 4.41 21.57
N SER A 38 -11.63 4.45 20.92
CA SER A 38 -12.82 3.74 21.40
C SER A 38 -12.52 2.24 21.45
N GLN A 39 -12.87 1.57 22.55
CA GLN A 39 -12.83 0.11 22.60
C GLN A 39 -13.69 -0.44 21.45
N PRO A 40 -13.27 -1.53 20.78
CA PRO A 40 -14.06 -2.12 19.71
C PRO A 40 -15.39 -2.59 20.30
N SER A 41 -16.46 -1.83 20.00
CA SER A 41 -17.82 -2.28 20.23
C SER A 41 -18.11 -3.31 19.15
N VAL A 42 -18.20 -4.57 19.55
CA VAL A 42 -18.72 -5.66 18.73
C VAL A 42 -20.20 -5.42 18.47
N LEU A 43 -20.52 -4.53 17.53
CA LEU A 43 -21.86 -4.31 17.01
C LEU A 43 -21.76 -3.66 15.62
N GLY A 44 -21.92 -4.47 14.58
CA GLY A 44 -22.22 -3.98 13.23
C GLY A 44 -21.56 -4.78 12.11
N ALA A 45 -22.34 -5.71 11.53
CA ALA A 45 -22.13 -6.43 10.27
C ALA A 45 -20.75 -7.09 10.07
N GLU A 46 -20.71 -8.43 10.14
CA GLU A 46 -19.57 -9.19 9.62
C GLU A 46 -19.35 -8.82 8.15
N ALA A 47 -18.27 -8.08 7.88
CA ALA A 47 -17.88 -7.77 6.51
C ALA A 47 -17.65 -9.10 5.76
N PRO A 48 -18.14 -9.24 4.52
CA PRO A 48 -18.05 -10.49 3.78
C PRO A 48 -16.61 -10.97 3.67
N GLU A 49 -16.39 -12.27 3.91
CA GLU A 49 -15.06 -12.84 3.88
C GLU A 49 -14.57 -13.03 2.44
N ILE A 50 -13.52 -12.30 2.07
CA ILE A 50 -12.86 -12.44 0.78
C ILE A 50 -11.72 -13.45 0.91
N ASN A 51 -11.77 -14.52 0.12
CA ASN A 51 -10.70 -15.50 0.03
C ASN A 51 -9.53 -14.95 -0.80
N TYR A 52 -8.60 -14.30 -0.11
CA TYR A 52 -7.36 -13.79 -0.66
C TYR A 52 -6.25 -13.89 0.38
N GLN A 53 -5.18 -14.60 0.05
CA GLN A 53 -4.04 -14.76 0.94
C GLN A 53 -3.15 -13.51 0.88
N MET A 54 -3.20 -12.70 1.94
CA MET A 54 -2.33 -11.54 2.07
C MET A 54 -0.86 -11.96 2.23
N PRO A 55 0.07 -11.27 1.57
CA PRO A 55 1.49 -11.52 1.73
C PRO A 55 1.97 -11.09 3.11
N TYR A 56 2.97 -11.80 3.63
CA TYR A 56 3.63 -11.41 4.87
C TYR A 56 4.38 -10.07 4.70
N GLN A 57 4.06 -9.11 5.56
CA GLN A 57 4.64 -7.76 5.56
C GLN A 57 6.15 -7.69 5.88
N GLY A 58 6.67 -8.73 6.55
CA GLY A 58 8.03 -8.76 7.08
C GLY A 58 8.12 -8.28 8.52
N LYS A 59 9.32 -8.39 9.10
CA LYS A 59 9.59 -7.99 10.51
C LYS A 59 9.78 -6.49 10.70
N VAL A 60 10.09 -5.76 9.64
CA VAL A 60 10.42 -4.33 9.68
C VAL A 60 9.21 -3.52 9.27
N LEU A 61 8.61 -2.84 10.24
CA LEU A 61 7.47 -1.95 10.07
C LEU A 61 7.95 -0.49 9.88
N PRO A 62 7.07 0.38 9.36
CA PRO A 62 7.36 1.82 9.16
C PRO A 62 7.75 2.60 10.42
N ASP A 63 7.57 2.04 11.61
CA ASP A 63 7.97 2.63 12.89
C ASP A 63 9.45 2.41 13.25
N ASN A 64 10.19 1.63 12.48
CA ASN A 64 11.60 1.31 12.73
C ASN A 64 12.52 2.04 11.73
N PRO A 65 13.68 2.58 12.15
CA PRO A 65 14.67 3.20 11.26
C PRO A 65 15.13 2.31 10.09
N LEU A 66 15.16 0.99 10.28
CA LEU A 66 15.53 0.02 9.25
C LEU A 66 14.53 -0.02 8.08
N TRP A 67 13.33 0.54 8.26
CA TRP A 67 12.32 0.63 7.21
C TRP A 67 12.79 1.45 6.02
N VAL A 68 13.62 2.46 6.24
CA VAL A 68 14.16 3.31 5.16
C VAL A 68 14.93 2.46 4.14
N PHE A 69 15.74 1.51 4.60
CA PHE A 69 16.48 0.60 3.72
C PHE A 69 15.56 -0.35 2.96
N LYS A 70 14.53 -0.87 3.63
CA LYS A 70 13.50 -1.71 2.99
C LYS A 70 12.74 -0.94 1.92
N ALA A 71 12.31 0.28 2.20
CA ALA A 71 11.61 1.14 1.26
C ALA A 71 12.51 1.53 0.08
N ALA A 72 13.80 1.82 0.33
CA ALA A 72 14.77 2.10 -0.72
C ALA A 72 15.00 0.90 -1.64
N ARG A 73 15.14 -0.31 -1.08
CA ARG A 73 15.23 -1.56 -1.84
C ARG A 73 13.98 -1.79 -2.68
N ASP A 74 12.79 -1.63 -2.10
CA ASP A 74 11.52 -1.84 -2.82
C ASP A 74 11.38 -0.83 -3.98
N LYS A 75 11.79 0.42 -3.77
CA LYS A 75 11.84 1.45 -4.82
C LYS A 75 12.85 1.11 -5.91
N LEU A 76 14.06 0.67 -5.54
CA LEU A 76 15.08 0.26 -6.51
C LEU A 76 14.57 -0.93 -7.35
N TRP A 77 13.94 -1.92 -6.71
CA TRP A 77 13.37 -3.08 -7.38
C TRP A 77 12.27 -2.68 -8.38
N TYR A 78 11.41 -1.75 -7.99
CA TYR A 78 10.41 -1.19 -8.90
C TYR A 78 11.04 -0.49 -10.12
N LEU A 79 12.10 0.30 -9.89
CA LEU A 79 12.77 1.07 -10.94
C LEU A 79 13.51 0.19 -11.96
N ILE A 80 14.17 -0.87 -11.51
CA ILE A 80 14.91 -1.79 -12.40
C ILE A 80 13.99 -2.75 -13.16
N THR A 81 12.74 -2.92 -12.72
CA THR A 81 11.78 -3.80 -13.39
C THR A 81 11.30 -3.12 -14.66
N SER A 82 11.52 -3.71 -15.84
CA SER A 82 11.15 -3.07 -17.11
C SER A 82 9.75 -3.44 -17.62
N SER A 83 9.31 -4.67 -17.39
CA SER A 83 8.00 -5.15 -17.89
C SER A 83 6.84 -4.47 -17.14
N PRO A 84 5.86 -3.88 -17.83
CA PRO A 84 4.73 -3.20 -17.20
C PRO A 84 3.86 -4.17 -16.40
N LEU A 85 3.66 -5.40 -16.89
CA LEU A 85 2.93 -6.42 -16.14
C LEU A 85 3.66 -6.73 -14.83
N LYS A 86 4.98 -6.95 -14.87
CA LYS A 86 5.78 -7.17 -13.65
C LYS A 86 5.76 -5.98 -12.70
N LYS A 87 5.73 -4.74 -13.22
CA LYS A 87 5.54 -3.55 -12.39
C LYS A 87 4.17 -3.54 -11.72
N ALA A 88 3.11 -3.95 -12.42
CA ALA A 88 1.77 -4.08 -11.85
C ALA A 88 1.75 -5.11 -10.71
N GLU A 89 2.39 -6.27 -10.89
CA GLU A 89 2.53 -7.29 -9.85
C GLU A 89 3.29 -6.81 -8.63
N LEU A 90 4.40 -6.08 -8.85
CA LEU A 90 5.17 -5.49 -7.75
C LEU A 90 4.40 -4.40 -7.02
N ALA A 91 3.67 -3.57 -7.74
CA ALA A 91 2.84 -2.53 -7.16
C ALA A 91 1.73 -3.14 -6.28
N LEU A 92 1.05 -4.18 -6.77
CA LEU A 92 0.07 -4.92 -5.98
C LEU A 92 0.71 -5.51 -4.70
N LEU A 93 1.82 -6.23 -4.84
CA LEU A 93 2.56 -6.79 -3.70
C LEU A 93 2.97 -5.73 -2.66
N PHE A 94 3.34 -4.54 -3.12
CA PHE A 94 3.69 -3.40 -2.26
C PHE A 94 2.49 -2.74 -1.59
N SER A 95 1.34 -2.78 -2.24
CA SER A 95 0.07 -2.37 -1.69
C SER A 95 -0.34 -3.30 -0.56
N ASP A 96 -0.44 -4.60 -0.83
CA ASP A 96 -0.87 -5.61 0.12
C ASP A 96 0.00 -5.59 1.39
N LYS A 97 1.32 -5.58 1.23
CA LYS A 97 2.26 -5.54 2.37
C LYS A 97 2.08 -4.31 3.24
N ARG A 98 1.75 -3.16 2.65
CA ARG A 98 1.52 -1.91 3.38
C ARG A 98 0.19 -1.91 4.08
N LEU A 99 -0.85 -2.51 3.49
CA LEU A 99 -2.14 -2.68 4.15
C LEU A 99 -2.01 -3.54 5.42
N VAL A 100 -1.35 -4.70 5.35
CA VAL A 100 -1.11 -5.52 6.56
C VAL A 100 -0.24 -4.75 7.57
N SER A 101 0.76 -4.00 7.09
CA SER A 101 1.61 -3.18 7.98
C SER A 101 0.80 -2.11 8.69
N ALA A 102 -0.14 -1.45 8.00
CA ALA A 102 -1.03 -0.47 8.58
C ALA A 102 -1.93 -1.09 9.64
N GLN A 103 -2.52 -2.27 9.37
CA GLN A 103 -3.28 -3.03 10.37
C GLN A 103 -2.46 -3.26 11.64
N THR A 104 -1.24 -3.77 11.48
CA THR A 104 -0.35 -4.03 12.64
C THR A 104 0.01 -2.75 13.40
N LEU A 105 0.13 -1.61 12.71
CA LEU A 105 0.40 -0.32 13.34
C LEU A 105 -0.83 0.22 14.10
N PHE A 106 -2.04 0.02 13.57
CA PHE A 106 -3.29 0.34 14.29
C PHE A 106 -3.43 -0.51 15.55
N GLU A 107 -3.17 -1.82 15.47
CA GLU A 107 -3.16 -2.73 16.63
C GLU A 107 -2.12 -2.30 17.69
N LYS A 108 -0.99 -1.74 17.25
CA LYS A 108 0.06 -1.18 18.12
C LYS A 108 -0.23 0.23 18.63
N LYS A 109 -1.44 0.77 18.40
CA LYS A 109 -1.86 2.12 18.80
C LYS A 109 -0.96 3.23 18.25
N LYS A 110 -0.48 3.08 17.00
CA LYS A 110 0.30 4.09 16.25
C LYS A 110 -0.48 4.61 15.03
N PRO A 111 -1.63 5.30 15.23
CA PRO A 111 -2.56 5.65 14.16
C PRO A 111 -1.96 6.63 13.12
N ASP A 112 -1.04 7.49 13.52
CA ASP A 112 -0.30 8.42 12.66
C ASP A 112 0.54 7.73 11.59
N ILE A 113 1.35 6.77 12.01
CA ILE A 113 2.16 5.98 11.10
C ILE A 113 1.25 5.02 10.32
N ALA A 114 0.21 4.48 10.94
CA ALA A 114 -0.73 3.56 10.31
C ALA A 114 -1.50 4.21 9.14
N ILE A 115 -2.09 5.39 9.34
CA ILE A 115 -2.87 6.11 8.32
C ILE A 115 -1.97 6.47 7.13
N SER A 116 -0.77 7.00 7.39
CA SER A 116 0.15 7.34 6.31
C SER A 116 0.66 6.10 5.55
N THR A 117 0.79 4.96 6.24
CA THR A 117 1.16 3.68 5.63
C THR A 117 0.03 3.12 4.78
N LEU A 118 -1.21 3.17 5.29
CA LEU A 118 -2.41 2.74 4.59
C LEU A 118 -2.59 3.52 3.29
N ALA A 119 -2.57 4.86 3.37
CA ALA A 119 -2.73 5.72 2.20
C ALA A 119 -1.65 5.49 1.13
N LYS A 120 -0.40 5.22 1.55
CA LYS A 120 0.67 4.84 0.62
C LYS A 120 0.42 3.46 0.01
N GLY A 121 -0.09 2.51 0.78
CA GLY A 121 -0.46 1.17 0.29
C GLY A 121 -1.52 1.26 -0.80
N GLU A 122 -2.61 1.96 -0.54
CA GLU A 122 -3.70 2.13 -1.50
C GLU A 122 -3.27 2.88 -2.77
N LYS A 123 -2.37 3.86 -2.67
CA LYS A 123 -1.76 4.47 -3.86
C LYS A 123 -0.96 3.48 -4.72
N TYR A 124 -0.32 2.48 -4.12
CA TYR A 124 0.32 1.42 -4.90
C TYR A 124 -0.69 0.52 -5.61
N LEU A 125 -1.92 0.38 -5.08
CA LEU A 125 -3.00 -0.34 -5.75
C LEU A 125 -3.41 0.38 -7.04
N GLU A 126 -3.56 1.71 -7.00
CA GLU A 126 -3.80 2.51 -8.21
C GLU A 126 -2.67 2.38 -9.22
N VAL A 127 -1.41 2.38 -8.76
CA VAL A 127 -0.25 2.17 -9.63
C VAL A 127 -0.32 0.78 -10.29
N ALA A 128 -0.80 -0.25 -9.57
CA ALA A 128 -0.99 -1.57 -10.14
C ALA A 128 -2.01 -1.57 -11.28
N VAL A 129 -3.15 -0.89 -11.10
CA VAL A 129 -4.16 -0.68 -12.14
C VAL A 129 -3.57 0.04 -13.35
N ALA A 130 -2.84 1.13 -13.14
CA ALA A 130 -2.23 1.90 -14.22
C ALA A 130 -1.18 1.10 -15.01
N GLN A 131 -0.32 0.34 -14.32
CA GLN A 131 0.69 -0.50 -14.98
C GLN A 131 0.07 -1.69 -15.72
N GLU A 132 -1.02 -2.25 -15.20
CA GLU A 132 -1.81 -3.25 -15.92
C GLU A 132 -2.36 -2.69 -17.23
N ALA A 133 -2.97 -1.50 -17.19
CA ALA A 133 -3.56 -0.90 -18.38
C ALA A 133 -2.50 -0.64 -19.46
N ILE A 134 -1.29 -0.26 -19.06
CA ILE A 134 -0.12 -0.12 -19.95
C ILE A 134 0.31 -1.49 -20.50
N ALA A 135 0.38 -2.53 -19.66
CA ALA A 135 0.72 -3.86 -20.13
C ALA A 135 -0.30 -4.38 -21.15
N ARG A 136 -1.59 -4.19 -20.86
CA ARG A 136 -2.68 -4.59 -21.75
C ARG A 136 -2.64 -3.85 -23.08
N SER A 137 -2.38 -2.53 -23.09
CA SER A 137 -2.23 -1.77 -24.34
C SER A 137 -1.00 -2.17 -25.16
N GLN A 138 0.02 -2.77 -24.53
CA GLN A 138 1.18 -3.35 -25.17
C GLN A 138 0.98 -4.80 -25.64
N GLY A 139 -0.23 -5.36 -25.50
CA GLY A 139 -0.58 -6.70 -25.97
C GLY A 139 -0.19 -7.84 -25.02
N TYR A 140 0.19 -7.54 -23.78
CA TYR A 140 0.38 -8.59 -22.76
C TYR A 140 -0.97 -9.19 -22.35
N ASP A 141 -1.00 -10.49 -22.10
CA ASP A 141 -2.17 -11.10 -21.47
C ASP A 141 -2.20 -10.77 -19.97
N THR A 142 -3.17 -9.94 -19.58
CA THR A 142 -3.36 -9.50 -18.20
C THR A 142 -4.52 -10.19 -17.48
N SER A 143 -5.20 -11.17 -18.09
CA SER A 143 -6.43 -11.79 -17.56
C SER A 143 -6.28 -12.29 -16.11
N THR A 144 -5.29 -13.16 -15.89
CA THR A 144 -4.99 -13.72 -14.56
C THR A 144 -4.60 -12.64 -13.55
N PHE A 145 -3.92 -11.59 -14.01
CA PHE A 145 -3.55 -10.48 -13.14
C PHE A 145 -4.78 -9.66 -12.74
N LEU A 146 -5.69 -9.38 -13.67
CA LEU A 146 -6.93 -8.65 -13.44
C LEU A 146 -7.86 -9.37 -12.48
N GLU A 147 -8.02 -10.70 -12.61
CA GLU A 147 -8.76 -11.51 -11.66
C GLU A 147 -8.17 -11.37 -10.25
N ARG A 148 -6.85 -11.54 -10.13
CA ARG A 148 -6.15 -11.38 -8.85
C ARG A 148 -6.30 -9.96 -8.29
N LEU A 149 -6.20 -8.94 -9.13
CA LEU A 149 -6.33 -7.54 -8.75
C LEU A 149 -7.74 -7.24 -8.25
N ALA A 150 -8.79 -7.77 -8.90
CA ALA A 150 -10.16 -7.62 -8.47
C ALA A 150 -10.39 -8.25 -7.09
N VAL A 151 -9.99 -9.50 -6.88
CA VAL A 151 -10.11 -10.18 -5.58
C VAL A 151 -9.28 -9.47 -4.50
N ALA A 152 -8.05 -9.03 -4.82
CA ALA A 152 -7.22 -8.26 -3.90
C ALA A 152 -7.89 -6.94 -3.50
N SER A 153 -8.47 -6.22 -4.46
CA SER A 153 -9.16 -4.95 -4.20
C SER A 153 -10.38 -5.14 -3.26
N LEU A 154 -11.12 -6.24 -3.43
CA LEU A 154 -12.19 -6.62 -2.49
C LEU A 154 -11.64 -6.94 -1.10
N LYS A 155 -10.50 -7.65 -1.02
CA LYS A 155 -9.84 -7.94 0.26
C LYS A 155 -9.36 -6.67 0.96
N HIS A 156 -8.82 -5.73 0.20
CA HIS A 156 -8.40 -4.42 0.72
C HIS A 156 -9.58 -3.68 1.34
N ARG A 157 -10.72 -3.65 0.63
CA ARG A 157 -11.97 -3.09 1.16
C ARG A 157 -12.39 -3.76 2.47
N GLN A 158 -12.42 -5.10 2.50
CA GLN A 158 -12.74 -5.88 3.71
C GLN A 158 -11.86 -5.45 4.90
N MET A 159 -10.54 -5.40 4.68
CA MET A 159 -9.58 -5.08 5.72
C MET A 159 -9.72 -3.63 6.17
N ILE A 160 -9.83 -2.66 5.26
CA ILE A 160 -10.00 -1.23 5.59
C ILE A 160 -11.25 -1.00 6.44
N MET A 161 -12.36 -1.64 6.09
CA MET A 161 -13.58 -1.60 6.91
C MET A 161 -13.34 -2.15 8.32
N GLY A 162 -12.59 -3.27 8.43
CA GLY A 162 -12.17 -3.84 9.71
C GLY A 162 -11.21 -2.98 10.54
N LEU A 163 -10.55 -1.98 9.93
CA LEU A 163 -9.67 -1.05 10.65
C LEU A 163 -10.44 0.09 11.31
N ILE A 164 -11.65 0.44 10.84
CA ILE A 164 -12.42 1.58 11.34
C ILE A 164 -12.58 1.61 12.88
N PRO A 165 -12.83 0.47 13.58
CA PRO A 165 -12.92 0.46 15.04
C PRO A 165 -11.61 0.80 15.75
N LEU A 166 -10.46 0.59 15.11
CA LEU A 166 -9.13 0.82 15.67
C LEU A 166 -8.62 2.26 15.42
N VAL A 167 -9.36 3.04 14.63
CA VAL A 167 -8.96 4.37 14.18
C VAL A 167 -9.56 5.43 15.12
N PRO A 168 -8.75 6.39 15.61
CA PRO A 168 -9.26 7.57 16.32
C PRO A 168 -10.34 8.31 15.52
N ASP A 169 -11.30 8.94 16.19
CA ASP A 169 -12.48 9.53 15.53
C ASP A 169 -12.13 10.58 14.45
N ASP A 170 -11.10 11.38 14.72
CA ASP A 170 -10.51 12.36 13.81
C ASP A 170 -9.79 11.73 12.60
N GLY A 171 -9.31 10.49 12.73
CA GLY A 171 -8.70 9.72 11.64
C GLY A 171 -9.70 8.96 10.76
N LYS A 172 -10.92 8.69 11.24
CA LYS A 172 -11.91 7.88 10.52
C LYS A 172 -12.26 8.41 9.12
N PRO A 173 -12.50 9.73 8.91
CA PRO A 173 -12.79 10.26 7.58
C PRO A 173 -11.68 9.98 6.56
N PHE A 174 -10.41 9.99 7.00
CA PHE A 174 -9.26 9.70 6.14
C PHE A 174 -9.23 8.22 5.72
N VAL A 175 -9.51 7.32 6.65
CA VAL A 175 -9.54 5.86 6.37
C VAL A 175 -10.71 5.51 5.46
N ILE A 176 -11.89 6.08 5.71
CA ILE A 176 -13.07 5.91 4.84
C ILE A 176 -12.77 6.40 3.43
N LYS A 177 -12.18 7.58 3.27
CA LYS A 177 -11.76 8.10 1.96
C LYS A 177 -10.71 7.22 1.28
N THR A 178 -9.86 6.57 2.05
CA THR A 178 -8.81 5.68 1.53
C THR A 178 -9.40 4.38 0.97
N GLU A 179 -10.59 3.96 1.41
CA GLU A 179 -11.33 2.83 0.84
C GLU A 179 -11.69 3.05 -0.65
N ASP A 180 -11.84 4.31 -1.10
CA ASP A 180 -12.22 4.62 -2.48
C ASP A 180 -11.19 4.12 -3.50
N TYR A 181 -9.92 4.05 -3.11
CA TYR A 181 -8.85 3.48 -3.94
C TYR A 181 -9.12 2.01 -4.26
N SER A 182 -9.50 1.22 -3.26
CA SER A 182 -9.88 -0.19 -3.42
C SER A 182 -11.13 -0.33 -4.28
N LYS A 183 -12.17 0.50 -4.06
CA LYS A 183 -13.42 0.49 -4.87
C LYS A 183 -13.15 0.79 -6.33
N ASN A 184 -12.37 1.83 -6.61
CA ASN A 184 -12.01 2.24 -7.96
C ASN A 184 -11.15 1.19 -8.65
N SER A 185 -10.22 0.56 -7.93
CA SER A 185 -9.35 -0.49 -8.46
C SER A 185 -10.14 -1.76 -8.80
N TYR A 186 -11.09 -2.16 -7.95
CA TYR A 186 -12.01 -3.27 -8.26
C TYR A 186 -12.87 -2.95 -9.49
N LYS A 187 -13.46 -1.75 -9.55
CA LYS A 187 -14.27 -1.32 -10.69
C LYS A 187 -13.47 -1.35 -12.00
N ALA A 188 -12.25 -0.80 -12.00
CA ALA A 188 -11.38 -0.81 -13.17
C ALA A 188 -11.02 -2.25 -13.61
N ALA A 189 -10.74 -3.14 -12.66
CA ALA A 189 -10.45 -4.53 -12.95
C ALA A 189 -11.68 -5.28 -13.52
N LYS A 190 -12.87 -5.08 -12.93
CA LYS A 190 -14.15 -5.63 -13.39
C LYS A 190 -14.47 -5.16 -14.82
N GLU A 191 -14.36 -3.85 -15.09
CA GLU A 191 -14.58 -3.29 -16.42
C GLU A 191 -13.60 -3.88 -17.45
N ALA A 192 -12.32 -4.04 -17.08
CA ALA A 192 -11.32 -4.63 -17.95
C ALA A 192 -11.61 -6.10 -18.27
N LEU A 193 -12.01 -6.91 -17.28
CA LEU A 193 -12.42 -8.31 -17.47
C LEU A 193 -13.68 -8.42 -18.35
N ASN A 194 -14.71 -7.65 -18.04
CA ASN A 194 -15.97 -7.66 -18.78
C ASN A 194 -15.79 -7.24 -20.25
N SER A 195 -14.93 -6.24 -20.52
CA SER A 195 -14.63 -5.81 -21.90
C SER A 195 -13.98 -6.91 -22.76
N ARG A 196 -13.44 -7.96 -22.11
CA ARG A 196 -12.82 -9.13 -22.74
C ARG A 196 -13.76 -10.35 -22.73
N GLY A 197 -14.99 -10.22 -22.26
CA GLY A 197 -15.92 -11.33 -22.10
C GLY A 197 -15.53 -12.32 -21.00
N LEU A 198 -14.65 -11.93 -20.07
CA LEU A 198 -14.23 -12.77 -18.95
C LEU A 198 -15.11 -12.48 -17.72
N PRO A 199 -15.44 -13.50 -16.91
CA PRO A 199 -16.20 -13.29 -15.69
C PRO A 199 -15.37 -12.53 -14.65
N ALA A 200 -15.94 -11.46 -14.10
CA ALA A 200 -15.33 -10.74 -12.98
C ALA A 200 -15.75 -11.37 -11.63
N PRO A 201 -14.88 -11.33 -10.60
CA PRO A 201 -15.27 -11.72 -9.24
C PRO A 201 -16.45 -10.91 -8.73
N ILE A 202 -17.39 -11.57 -8.05
CA ILE A 202 -18.59 -10.95 -7.47
C ILE A 202 -18.21 -9.98 -6.35
N ASP A 203 -18.87 -8.82 -6.27
CA ASP A 203 -18.68 -7.83 -5.20
C ASP A 203 -19.66 -8.09 -4.06
N PRO A 204 -19.24 -8.72 -2.95
CA PRO A 204 -20.15 -9.06 -1.87
C PRO A 204 -20.56 -7.85 -1.02
N PHE A 205 -19.98 -6.67 -1.25
CA PHE A 205 -20.31 -5.46 -0.51
C PHE A 205 -21.44 -4.65 -1.13
N ASN A 206 -21.72 -4.86 -2.43
CA ASN A 206 -22.73 -4.10 -3.16
C ASN A 206 -23.95 -4.95 -3.59
N GLY A 207 -23.96 -6.25 -3.27
CA GLY A 207 -25.15 -7.11 -3.42
C GLY A 207 -25.54 -7.47 -4.85
N ASP A 208 -24.61 -7.35 -5.80
CA ASP A 208 -24.79 -7.74 -7.21
C ASP A 208 -24.45 -9.22 -7.45
#